data_AF-A0A6P6G266-F1
#
_entry.id   AF-A0A6P6G266-F1
#
_cell.length_a   1.000
_cell.length_b   1.000
_cell.length_c   1.000
_cell.angle_alpha   90.00
_cell.angle_beta   90.00
_cell.angle_gamma   90.00
#
_symmetry.space_group_name_H-M   'P 1'
#
loop_
_entity.id
_entity.type
_entity.pdbx_description
1 polymer ?
#
loop_
_entity_poly.entity_id
_entity_poly.type
_entity_poly.pdbx_seq_one_letter_code
_entity_poly.pdbx_strand_id
1 'polypeptide(L)' 'MFLEWILIVLSRFQRPPGAIPSSMLGLEALTGSLDDFGFEDYLNDPRESEVFRPVDMHHGMEVRLGLSKGPVCPSFM' A
#
# COMPACT_ATOMS: atom_id res chain seq x y z
N MET A 1 3.98 -17.95 -22.99
CA MET A 1 3.08 -18.64 -22.05
C MET A 1 3.53 -18.48 -20.59
N PHE A 2 4.78 -18.74 -20.21
CA PHE A 2 5.26 -18.57 -18.81
C PHE A 2 5.38 -17.10 -18.35
N LEU A 3 5.87 -16.19 -19.21
CA LEU A 3 5.99 -14.76 -18.88
C LEU A 3 4.64 -14.10 -18.56
N GLU A 4 3.62 -14.41 -19.36
CA GLU A 4 2.25 -13.89 -19.19
C GLU A 4 1.69 -14.23 -17.79
N TRP A 5 1.95 -15.46 -17.32
CA TRP A 5 1.54 -15.90 -15.99
C TRP A 5 2.22 -15.14 -14.85
N ILE A 6 3.51 -14.81 -15.01
CA ILE A 6 4.24 -14.01 -14.03
C ILE A 6 3.66 -12.60 -13.92
N LEU A 7 3.34 -11.97 -15.05
CA LEU A 7 2.71 -10.64 -15.06
C LEU A 7 1.34 -10.67 -14.38
N ILE A 8 0.53 -11.72 -14.61
CA ILE A 8 -0.75 -11.90 -13.93
C ILE A 8 -0.55 -12.01 -12.42
N VAL A 9 0.40 -12.82 -11.95
CA VAL A 9 0.65 -12.97 -10.50
C VAL A 9 1.10 -11.64 -9.87
N LEU A 10 2.02 -10.92 -10.52
CA LEU A 10 2.59 -9.68 -10.00
C LEU A 10 1.60 -8.50 -10.02
N SER A 11 0.62 -8.51 -10.93
CA SER A 11 -0.47 -7.53 -10.97
C SER A 11 -1.40 -7.59 -9.75
N ARG A 12 -1.40 -8.70 -9.00
CA ARG A 12 -2.31 -8.93 -7.87
C ARG A 12 -1.69 -8.57 -6.52
N PHE A 13 -0.39 -8.27 -6.48
CA PHE A 13 0.28 -7.84 -5.26
C PHE A 13 0.14 -6.33 -5.07
N GLN A 14 -0.69 -5.95 -4.10
CA GLN A 14 -0.88 -4.56 -3.70
C GLN A 14 0.00 -4.25 -2.48
N ARG A 15 0.40 -2.99 -2.32
CA ARG A 15 1.02 -2.56 -1.06
C ARG A 15 0.00 -2.66 0.08
N PRO A 16 0.46 -2.93 1.32
CA PRO A 16 -0.38 -2.71 2.48
C PRO A 16 -0.92 -1.27 2.49
N PRO A 17 -2.15 -1.05 2.99
CA PRO A 17 -2.67 0.31 3.20
C PRO A 17 -1.64 1.19 3.91
N GLY A 18 -1.31 2.34 3.32
CA GLY A 18 -0.25 3.19 3.83
C GLY A 18 -0.15 4.48 3.05
N ALA A 19 0.87 5.28 3.34
CA ALA A 19 1.05 6.59 2.73
C ALA A 19 1.16 6.51 1.20
N ILE A 20 1.78 5.46 0.68
CA ILE A 20 2.03 5.34 -0.76
C ILE A 20 0.82 4.71 -1.45
N PRO A 21 0.16 5.40 -2.40
CA PRO A 21 -1.11 4.97 -3.00
C PRO A 21 -0.98 3.88 -4.06
N SER A 22 0.18 3.23 -4.21
CA SER A 22 0.45 2.35 -5.35
C SER A 22 -0.30 1.02 -5.25
N SER A 23 -0.94 0.63 -6.36
CA SER A 23 -1.91 -0.47 -6.42
C SER A 23 -1.34 -1.77 -7.00
N MET A 24 -0.16 -1.74 -7.63
CA MET A 24 0.43 -2.90 -8.33
C MET A 24 1.95 -3.00 -8.10
N LEU A 25 2.37 -3.18 -6.84
CA LEU A 25 3.77 -3.23 -6.41
C LEU A 25 4.62 -4.19 -7.25
N GLY A 26 4.07 -5.37 -7.55
CA GLY A 26 4.79 -6.40 -8.31
C GLY A 26 5.08 -5.99 -9.76
N LEU A 27 4.17 -5.24 -10.38
CA LEU A 27 4.40 -4.71 -11.73
C LEU A 27 5.40 -3.55 -11.70
N GLU A 28 5.25 -2.64 -10.74
CA GLU A 28 6.14 -1.47 -10.56
C GLU A 28 7.60 -1.88 -10.37
N ALA A 29 7.83 -3.00 -9.66
CA ALA A 29 9.16 -3.59 -9.50
C ALA A 29 9.75 -4.12 -10.81
N LEU A 30 8.92 -4.71 -11.68
CA LEU A 30 9.39 -5.21 -12.98
C LEU A 30 9.68 -4.09 -13.97
N THR A 31 8.90 -3.01 -13.92
CA THR A 31 9.07 -1.87 -14.82
C THR A 31 10.19 -0.94 -14.37
N GLY A 32 10.78 -1.16 -13.19
CA GLY A 32 11.82 -0.30 -12.60
C GLY A 32 11.29 1.05 -12.13
N SER A 33 9.96 1.23 -12.05
CA SER A 33 9.36 2.49 -11.58
C SER A 33 9.50 2.67 -10.07
N LEU A 34 9.88 1.62 -9.34
CA LEU A 34 10.23 1.72 -7.92
C LEU A 34 11.60 2.35 -7.69
N ASP A 35 12.48 2.29 -8.68
CA ASP A 35 13.86 2.79 -8.58
C ASP A 35 13.98 4.24 -9.09
N ASP A 36 12.94 4.74 -9.76
CA ASP A 36 12.84 6.14 -10.18
C ASP A 36 12.39 7.00 -8.99
N PHE A 37 13.25 7.93 -8.56
CA PHE A 37 12.99 8.83 -7.44
C PHE A 37 13.42 10.24 -7.80
N GLY A 38 12.44 11.16 -7.83
CA GLY A 38 12.62 12.55 -8.20
C GLY A 38 12.48 13.53 -7.04
N PHE A 39 12.71 14.81 -7.35
CA PHE A 39 12.51 15.91 -6.41
C PHE A 39 11.05 16.04 -5.96
N GLU A 40 10.10 15.82 -6.88
CA GLU A 40 8.67 15.86 -6.58
C GLU A 40 8.24 14.77 -5.59
N ASP A 41 8.87 13.59 -5.62
CA ASP A 41 8.57 12.52 -4.66
C ASP A 41 9.03 12.86 -3.24
N TYR A 42 10.10 13.66 -3.12
CA TYR A 42 10.57 14.16 -1.84
C TYR A 42 9.61 15.20 -1.22
N LEU A 43 9.08 16.12 -2.04
CA LEU A 43 8.16 17.15 -1.57
C LEU A 43 6.73 16.65 -1.37
N ASN A 44 6.28 15.73 -2.22
CA ASN A 44 4.93 15.16 -2.17
C ASN A 44 4.90 13.88 -1.33
N ASP A 45 5.84 13.69 -0.41
CA ASP A 45 5.84 12.50 0.44
C ASP A 45 4.52 12.43 1.22
N PRO A 46 3.67 11.43 0.93
CA PRO A 46 2.37 11.33 1.56
C PRO A 46 2.46 11.08 3.07
N ARG A 47 3.63 10.70 3.59
CA ARG A 47 3.89 10.53 5.04
C ARG A 47 4.01 11.86 5.77
N GLU A 48 4.45 12.92 5.08
CA GLU A 48 4.65 14.26 5.63
C GLU A 48 3.37 15.12 5.50
N SER A 49 2.32 14.59 4.86
CA SER A 49 1.03 15.27 4.73
C SER A 49 0.34 15.45 6.09
N GLU A 50 -0.16 16.65 6.37
CA GLU A 50 -0.96 16.94 7.58
C GLU A 50 -2.22 16.07 7.71
N VAL A 51 -2.71 15.55 6.59
CA VAL A 51 -3.91 14.71 6.51
C VAL A 51 -3.55 13.23 6.69
N PHE A 52 -2.26 12.87 6.66
CA PHE A 52 -1.83 11.49 6.78
C PHE A 52 -2.17 10.93 8.16
N ARG A 53 -3.01 9.91 8.16
CA ARG A 53 -3.33 9.12 9.34
C ARG A 53 -2.81 7.71 9.14
N PRO A 54 -1.70 7.33 9.79
CA PRO A 54 -1.20 5.97 9.73
C PRO A 54 -2.29 4.98 10.07
N VAL A 55 -2.40 3.93 9.26
CA VAL A 55 -3.33 2.83 9.53
C VAL A 55 -2.83 2.05 10.74
N ASP A 56 -3.66 1.93 11.78
CA ASP A 56 -3.38 1.03 12.90
C ASP A 56 -3.62 -0.42 12.45
N MET A 57 -2.57 -1.02 11.88
CA MET A 57 -2.58 -2.39 11.38
C MET A 57 -2.81 -3.42 12.48
N HIS A 58 -2.30 -3.15 13.68
CA HIS A 58 -2.43 -4.06 14.81
C HIS A 58 -3.90 -4.15 15.22
N HIS A 59 -4.52 -3.01 15.54
CA HIS A 59 -5.92 -2.99 15.92
C HIS A 59 -6.85 -3.41 14.77
N GLY A 60 -6.57 -2.99 13.54
CA GLY A 60 -7.31 -3.42 12.36
C GLY A 60 -7.33 -4.94 12.18
N MET A 61 -6.21 -5.62 12.45
CA MET A 61 -6.14 -7.08 12.39
C MET A 61 -6.86 -7.76 13.55
N GLU A 62 -6.76 -7.19 14.76
CA GLU A 62 -7.53 -7.69 15.92
C GLU A 62 -9.04 -7.66 15.65
N VAL A 63 -9.56 -6.58 15.03
CA VAL A 63 -10.98 -6.48 14.66
C VAL A 63 -11.33 -7.54 13.60
N ARG A 64 -10.50 -7.69 12.56
CA ARG A 64 -10.71 -8.69 11.49
C ARG A 64 -10.72 -10.14 12.01
N LEU A 65 -9.91 -10.43 13.01
CA LEU A 65 -9.85 -11.74 13.67
C LEU A 65 -10.88 -11.91 14.80
N GLY A 66 -11.65 -10.87 15.11
CA GLY A 66 -12.67 -10.88 16.17
C GLY A 66 -12.10 -10.84 17.59
N LEU A 67 -10.82 -10.50 17.75
CA LEU A 67 -10.12 -10.37 19.03
C LEU A 67 -10.45 -9.05 19.75
N SER A 68 -10.79 -8.00 19.00
CA SER A 68 -11.23 -6.71 19.55
C SER A 68 -12.65 -6.34 19.07
N LYS A 69 -13.37 -5.53 19.88
CA LYS A 69 -14.71 -5.02 19.57
C LYS A 69 -14.61 -3.52 19.32
N GLY A 70 -14.63 -3.11 18.06
CA GLY A 70 -14.56 -1.71 17.65
C GLY A 70 -14.77 -1.55 16.15
N PRO A 71 -15.08 -0.32 15.66
CA PRO A 71 -15.07 -0.05 14.24
C PRO A 71 -13.68 -0.30 13.66
N VAL A 72 -13.60 -0.82 12.42
CA VAL A 72 -12.34 -0.82 11.67
C VAL A 72 -11.84 0.63 11.62
N CYS A 73 -10.56 0.83 11.92
CA CYS A 73 -10.00 2.16 12.19
C CYS A 73 -10.43 3.23 11.18
N PRO A 74 -10.61 4.51 11.60
CA PRO A 74 -11.13 5.59 10.74
C PRO A 74 -10.30 5.83 9.46
N SER A 75 -9.06 5.36 9.43
CA SER A 75 -8.15 5.40 8.28
C SER A 75 -8.51 4.42 7.14
N PHE A 76 -9.58 3.64 7.27
CA PHE A 76 -10.14 2.81 6.18
C PHE A 76 -11.38 3.42 5.49
N MET A 77 -11.90 4.57 5.96
CA MET A 77 -12.97 5.36 5.30
C MET A 77 -12.37 6.49 4.47
#